data_AF-A0A1V6H8Q1-F1
#
_entry.id   AF-A0A1V6H8Q1-F1
#
_cell.length_a   1.000
_cell.length_b   1.000
_cell.length_c   1.000
_cell.angle_alpha   90.00
_cell.angle_beta   90.00
_cell.angle_gamma   90.00
#
_symmetry.space_group_name_H-M   'P 1'
#
loop_
_entity.id
_entity.type
_entity.pdbx_description
1 polymer ?
#
loop_
_entity_poly.entity_id
_entity_poly.type
_entity_poly.pdbx_seq_one_letter_code
_entity_poly.pdbx_strand_id
1 'polypeptide(L)'
;MNFDNPHYDTSKCFSWLRKADNEVLLIIANFGHEAASIRLNIGKHAFDFLQLHENKLQTVTDLLTGETSVHTFTPTTTFDIMINGYGGAVLKLKTD
;
A
#
# COMPACT_ATOMS: atom_id res chain seq x y z
N MET A 1 11.10 0.80 7.34
CA MET A 1 9.87 0.71 8.16
C MET A 1 9.26 -0.69 8.22
N ASN A 2 9.37 -1.52 7.17
CA ASN A 2 8.81 -2.89 7.19
C ASN A 2 9.86 -4.01 7.31
N PHE A 3 11.13 -3.69 7.56
CA PHE A 3 12.20 -4.70 7.69
C PHE A 3 12.07 -5.56 8.95
N ASP A 4 11.60 -4.96 10.05
CA ASP A 4 11.39 -5.63 11.34
C ASP A 4 9.91 -5.95 11.61
N ASN A 5 9.06 -5.93 10.57
CA ASN A 5 7.63 -6.13 10.70
C ASN A 5 7.29 -7.63 10.60
N PRO A 6 6.79 -8.27 11.67
CA PRO A 6 6.50 -9.71 11.67
C PRO A 6 5.35 -10.11 10.72
N HIS A 7 4.58 -9.13 10.23
CA HIS A 7 3.51 -9.33 9.25
C HIS A 7 3.93 -8.94 7.83
N TYR A 8 5.25 -8.90 7.57
CA TYR A 8 5.80 -8.55 6.27
C TYR A 8 7.05 -9.40 5.96
N ASP A 9 6.91 -10.39 5.10
CA ASP A 9 8.03 -11.23 4.66
C ASP A 9 8.86 -10.48 3.60
N THR A 10 9.91 -9.79 4.04
CA THR A 10 10.81 -9.03 3.15
C THR A 10 11.59 -9.88 2.16
N SER A 11 11.64 -11.21 2.32
CA SER A 11 12.29 -12.11 1.36
C SER A 11 11.42 -12.38 0.13
N LYS A 12 10.11 -12.11 0.21
CA LYS A 12 9.12 -12.42 -0.83
C LYS A 12 8.26 -11.22 -1.23
N CYS A 13 7.98 -10.33 -0.30
CA CYS A 13 7.07 -9.21 -0.50
C CYS A 13 7.84 -7.90 -0.65
N PHE A 14 7.48 -7.13 -1.68
CA PHE A 14 8.03 -5.79 -1.93
C PHE A 14 6.90 -4.79 -2.03
N SER A 15 7.09 -3.63 -1.40
CA SER A 15 6.11 -2.55 -1.40
C SER A 15 6.82 -1.21 -1.50
N TRP A 16 6.30 -0.32 -2.34
CA TRP A 16 6.86 1.00 -2.57
C TRP A 16 5.80 1.96 -3.09
N LEU A 17 6.12 3.25 -3.02
CA LEU A 17 5.24 4.34 -3.45
C LEU A 17 5.84 5.04 -4.68
N ARG A 18 4.97 5.49 -5.59
CA ARG A 18 5.34 6.34 -6.74
C ARG A 18 4.33 7.46 -6.89
N LYS A 19 4.78 8.71 -7.01
CA LYS A 19 3.91 9.88 -7.23
C LYS A 19 4.02 10.37 -8.67
N ALA A 20 2.88 10.80 -9.22
CA ALA A 20 2.78 11.59 -10.43
C ALA A 20 1.62 12.58 -10.25
N ASP A 21 1.90 13.88 -10.40
CA ASP A 21 0.93 14.96 -10.19
C ASP A 21 0.17 14.83 -8.87
N ASN A 22 -1.16 14.70 -8.93
CA ASN A 22 -2.06 14.57 -7.77
C ASN A 22 -2.42 13.11 -7.44
N GLU A 23 -1.63 12.15 -7.93
CA GLU A 23 -1.85 10.72 -7.71
C GLU A 23 -0.59 10.07 -7.13
N VAL A 24 -0.82 9.11 -6.22
CA VAL A 24 0.22 8.23 -5.70
C VAL A 24 -0.21 6.78 -5.97
N LEU A 25 0.73 5.95 -6.40
CA LEU A 25 0.56 4.51 -6.49
C LEU A 25 1.24 3.85 -5.28
N LEU A 26 0.48 3.08 -4.51
CA LEU A 26 1.02 2.08 -3.59
C LEU A 26 1.06 0.75 -4.31
N ILE A 27 2.28 0.28 -4.57
CA ILE A 27 2.52 -0.95 -5.30
C ILE A 27 2.98 -2.01 -4.32
N ILE A 28 2.40 -3.21 -4.45
CA ILE A 28 2.71 -4.36 -3.60
C ILE A 28 2.87 -5.57 -4.52
N ALA A 29 3.98 -6.30 -4.36
CA ALA A 29 4.26 -7.51 -5.11
C ALA A 29 4.61 -8.65 -4.14
N ASN A 30 4.00 -9.80 -4.33
CA ASN A 30 4.29 -11.04 -3.61
C ASN A 30 4.90 -12.06 -4.56
N PHE A 31 6.21 -12.30 -4.43
CA PHE A 31 6.93 -13.32 -5.20
C PHE A 31 6.87 -14.72 -4.56
N GLY A 32 6.23 -14.85 -3.39
CA GLY A 32 5.95 -16.13 -2.76
C GLY A 32 4.82 -16.89 -3.45
N HIS A 33 4.80 -18.22 -3.30
CA HIS A 33 3.75 -19.06 -3.87
C HIS A 33 2.45 -19.07 -3.06
N GLU A 34 2.50 -18.69 -1.79
CA GLU A 34 1.35 -18.61 -0.89
C GLU A 34 0.77 -17.19 -0.88
N ALA A 35 -0.54 -17.10 -0.63
CA ALA A 35 -1.17 -15.81 -0.34
C ALA A 35 -0.63 -15.24 0.99
N ALA A 36 -0.44 -13.92 1.02
CA ALA A 36 0.09 -13.20 2.16
C ALA A 36 -0.91 -12.19 2.70
N SER A 37 -1.14 -12.21 4.02
CA SER A 37 -1.80 -11.12 4.73
C SER A 37 -0.73 -10.12 5.15
N ILE A 38 -0.67 -8.99 4.44
CA ILE A 38 0.38 -7.99 4.58
C ILE A 38 -0.17 -6.83 5.42
N ARG A 39 0.55 -6.47 6.49
CA ARG A 39 0.29 -5.23 7.25
C ARG A 39 1.37 -4.22 6.96
N LEU A 40 1.06 -3.18 6.19
CA LEU A 40 2.02 -2.18 5.74
C LEU A 40 2.08 -0.98 6.67
N ASN A 41 3.28 -0.68 7.18
CA ASN A 41 3.55 0.62 7.79
C ASN A 41 3.92 1.65 6.71
N ILE A 42 3.11 2.68 6.57
CA ILE A 42 3.41 3.88 5.77
C ILE A 42 3.75 4.98 6.77
N GLY A 43 5.00 5.44 6.81
CA GLY A 43 5.45 6.39 7.82
C GLY A 43 5.05 7.82 7.52
N LYS A 44 5.01 8.65 8.56
CA LYS A 44 4.70 10.08 8.48
C LYS A 44 5.50 10.81 7.40
N HIS A 45 6.78 10.51 7.23
CA HIS A 45 7.62 11.12 6.20
C HIS A 45 7.10 10.88 4.76
N ALA A 46 6.47 9.73 4.49
CA ALA A 46 5.88 9.44 3.20
C ALA A 46 4.60 10.27 2.97
N PHE A 47 3.80 10.47 4.02
CA PHE A 47 2.64 11.37 3.97
C PHE A 47 3.09 12.80 3.68
N ASP A 48 4.10 13.30 4.40
CA ASP A 48 4.63 14.66 4.22
C ASP A 48 5.23 14.87 2.83
N PHE A 49 6.07 13.93 2.38
CA PHE A 49 6.79 14.06 1.12
C PHE A 49 5.87 13.88 -0.10
N LEU A 50 4.90 12.95 -0.01
CA LEU A 50 4.00 12.63 -1.12
C LEU A 50 2.67 13.41 -1.06
N GLN A 51 2.42 14.18 0.00
CA GLN A 51 1.17 14.92 0.24
C GLN A 51 -0.06 14.00 0.27
N LEU A 52 0.09 12.84 0.89
CA LEU A 52 -1.03 11.91 1.08
C LEU A 52 -2.02 12.45 2.10
N HIS A 53 -3.31 12.22 1.88
CA HIS A 53 -4.33 12.53 2.88
C HIS A 53 -4.18 11.63 4.12
N GLU A 54 -4.02 12.24 5.29
CA GLU A 54 -4.04 11.54 6.58
C GLU A 54 -5.46 11.45 7.13
N ASN A 55 -5.83 10.26 7.63
CA ASN A 55 -7.09 10.02 8.34
C ASN A 55 -8.36 10.43 7.56
N LYS A 56 -8.28 10.48 6.23
CA LYS A 56 -9.37 10.81 5.32
C LYS A 56 -9.80 9.57 4.55
N LEU A 57 -11.11 9.31 4.54
CA LEU A 57 -11.70 8.30 3.68
C LEU A 57 -11.46 8.68 2.21
N GLN A 58 -10.90 7.76 1.44
CA GLN A 58 -10.69 7.95 0.01
C GLN A 58 -11.03 6.67 -0.76
N THR A 59 -11.59 6.86 -1.96
CA THR A 59 -11.76 5.77 -2.93
C THR A 59 -10.40 5.45 -3.54
N VAL A 60 -10.02 4.19 -3.48
CA VAL A 60 -8.79 3.63 -4.04
C VAL A 60 -9.17 2.70 -5.17
N THR A 61 -8.45 2.74 -6.27
CA THR A 61 -8.63 1.79 -7.38
C THR A 61 -7.41 0.90 -7.49
N ASP A 62 -7.58 -0.42 -7.50
CA ASP A 62 -6.52 -1.33 -7.91
C ASP A 62 -6.44 -1.33 -9.44
N LEU A 63 -5.33 -0.84 -10.00
CA LEU A 63 -5.12 -0.72 -11.44
C LEU A 63 -4.91 -2.06 -12.13
N LEU A 64 -4.61 -3.13 -11.38
CA LEU A 64 -4.46 -4.48 -11.97
C LEU A 64 -5.82 -5.16 -12.21
N THR A 65 -6.80 -4.91 -11.34
CA THR A 65 -8.13 -5.56 -11.40
C THR A 65 -9.22 -4.61 -11.90
N GLY A 66 -9.03 -3.30 -11.74
CA GLY A 66 -10.04 -2.27 -11.97
C GLY A 66 -11.02 -2.09 -10.79
N GLU A 67 -10.90 -2.90 -9.73
CA GLU A 67 -11.80 -2.82 -8.58
C GLU A 67 -11.54 -1.56 -7.74
N THR A 68 -12.60 -1.03 -7.14
CA THR A 68 -12.53 0.12 -6.24
C THR A 68 -12.93 -0.25 -4.83
N SER A 69 -12.19 0.27 -3.86
CA SER A 69 -12.46 0.12 -2.42
C SER A 69 -12.36 1.47 -1.71
N VAL A 70 -12.85 1.55 -0.47
CA VAL A 70 -12.73 2.75 0.36
C VAL A 70 -11.81 2.45 1.53
N HIS A 71 -10.76 3.26 1.68
CA HIS A 71 -9.78 3.10 2.73
C HIS A 71 -9.44 4.43 3.39
N THR A 72 -8.93 4.33 4.61
CA THR A 72 -8.29 5.43 5.33
C THR A 72 -6.83 5.04 5.56
N PHE A 73 -5.92 5.95 5.25
CA PHE A 73 -4.49 5.78 5.48
C PHE A 73 -4.05 6.71 6.61
N THR A 74 -3.18 6.20 7.47
CA THR A 74 -2.64 6.96 8.60
C THR A 74 -1.19 6.55 8.85
N PRO A 75 -0.35 7.46 9.34
CA PRO A 75 1.00 7.12 9.78
C PRO A 75 1.06 6.32 11.09
N THR A 76 -0.06 6.16 11.81
CA THR A 76 -0.09 5.55 13.15
C THR A 76 -0.58 4.10 13.19
N THR A 77 -1.22 3.62 12.12
CA THR A 77 -1.69 2.23 12.03
C THR A 77 -1.28 1.59 10.71
N THR A 78 -1.34 0.26 10.66
CA THR A 78 -1.03 -0.47 9.44
C THR A 78 -2.15 -0.35 8.41
N PHE A 79 -1.77 -0.42 7.14
CA PHE A 79 -2.68 -0.72 6.04
C PHE A 79 -2.66 -2.22 5.77
N ASP A 80 -3.79 -2.89 5.98
CA ASP A 80 -3.91 -4.35 5.90
C ASP A 80 -4.49 -4.76 4.55
N ILE A 81 -3.84 -5.69 3.86
CA ILE A 81 -4.25 -6.19 2.53
C ILE A 81 -3.85 -7.65 2.31
N MET A 82 -4.71 -8.39 1.60
CA MET A 82 -4.42 -9.76 1.14
C MET A 82 -3.87 -9.72 -0.28
N ILE A 83 -2.71 -10.34 -0.51
CA ILE A 83 -2.11 -10.48 -1.84
C ILE A 83 -1.94 -11.96 -2.15
N ASN A 84 -2.47 -12.41 -3.29
CA ASN A 84 -2.32 -13.79 -3.74
C ASN A 84 -0.84 -14.18 -3.95
N GLY A 85 -0.55 -15.48 -3.93
CA GLY A 85 0.75 -16.00 -4.34
C GLY A 85 1.06 -15.61 -5.79
N TYR A 86 2.30 -15.24 -6.06
CA TYR A 86 2.76 -14.70 -7.34
C TYR A 86 1.93 -13.50 -7.84
N GLY A 87 1.28 -12.80 -6.93
CA GLY A 87 0.36 -11.71 -7.21
C GLY A 87 0.90 -10.34 -6.83
N GLY A 88 0.05 -9.34 -7.00
CA GLY A 88 0.32 -7.98 -6.57
C GLY A 88 -0.94 -7.12 -6.56
N ALA A 89 -0.78 -5.89 -6.12
CA ALA A 89 -1.80 -4.84 -6.19
C ALA A 89 -1.13 -3.53 -6.59
N VAL A 90 -1.83 -2.72 -7.40
CA VAL A 90 -1.40 -1.36 -7.74
C VAL A 90 -2.50 -0.40 -7.33
N LEU A 91 -2.44 0.07 -6.09
CA LEU A 91 -3.46 0.92 -5.51
C LEU A 91 -3.23 2.37 -5.88
N LYS A 92 -4.19 3.00 -6.56
CA LYS A 92 -4.16 4.42 -6.90
C LYS A 92 -4.84 5.25 -5.81
N LEU A 93 -4.06 6.12 -5.18
CA LEU A 93 -4.46 7.08 -4.16
C LEU A 93 -4.49 8.50 -4.71
N LYS A 94 -5.34 9.36 -4.14
CA LYS A 94 -5.34 10.80 -4.40
C LYS A 94 -4.53 11.54 -3.34
N THR A 95 -3.84 12.59 -3.76
CA THR A 95 -3.14 13.54 -2.88
C THR A 95 -3.94 14.82 -2.74
N ASP A 96 -3.60 15.63 -1.73
CA ASP A 96 -4.02 17.04 -1.67
C ASP A 96 -3.45 17.85 -2.84
#